data_AF-A0A2E7MU57-F1
#
_entry.id   AF-A0A2E7MU57-F1
#
_cell.length_a   1.000
_cell.length_b   1.000
_cell.length_c   1.000
_cell.angle_alpha   90.00
_cell.angle_beta   90.00
_cell.angle_gamma   90.00
#
_symmetry.space_group_name_H-M   'P 1'
#
loop_
_entity.id
_entity.type
_entity.pdbx_description
1 polymer ?
#
loop_
_entity_poly.entity_id
_entity_poly.type
_entity_poly.pdbx_seq_one_letter_code
_entity_poly.pdbx_strand_id
1 'polypeptide(L)'
;MNILALKFPEVSQLFYWPDFAFQGTPLAMNKTVLIYLAALVLTLWVFLTAGSKKSLVPSGMSHVAEGGINFVEDSIVMQTMGADGKKYVPFLTTMFFFIFFSNIFEVVPFIQFPANAKMSVPLALSLMVWVIYNYLGVKNQGFFGYMKNSLFPPGVPKALYLIVTPIEFFSVFIIRPLSLAIRLWA
;
A
#
# COMPACT_ATOMS: atom_id res chain seq x y z
N MET A 1 32.15 17.56 39.09
CA MET A 1 30.77 17.73 39.58
C MET A 1 29.86 17.96 38.38
N ASN A 2 29.25 16.90 37.85
CA ASN A 2 28.05 17.00 37.01
C ASN A 2 27.36 15.63 37.05
N ILE A 3 26.61 15.42 38.14
CA ILE A 3 26.01 14.14 38.56
C ILE A 3 24.65 13.87 37.89
N LEU A 4 24.23 14.74 36.96
CA LEU A 4 22.95 14.67 36.23
C LEU A 4 23.14 14.98 34.74
N ALA A 5 24.22 14.49 34.13
CA ALA A 5 24.30 14.40 32.67
C ALA A 5 23.47 13.19 32.21
N LEU A 6 22.14 13.30 32.27
CA LEU A 6 21.26 12.47 31.47
C LEU A 6 21.66 12.69 30.01
N LYS A 7 22.48 11.78 29.46
CA LYS A 7 22.62 11.65 28.02
C LYS A 7 21.25 11.23 27.51
N PHE A 8 20.42 12.22 27.20
CA PHE A 8 19.21 11.96 26.45
C PHE A 8 19.66 11.29 25.15
N PRO A 9 19.15 10.08 24.85
CA PRO A 9 19.39 9.50 23.54
C PRO A 9 18.94 10.54 22.51
N GLU A 10 19.74 10.77 21.46
CA GLU A 10 19.32 11.66 20.39
C GLU A 10 17.94 11.21 19.89
N VAL A 11 17.04 12.13 19.56
CA VAL A 11 15.69 11.82 19.06
C VAL A 11 15.77 10.87 17.85
N SER A 12 16.88 10.89 17.12
CA SER A 12 17.22 9.94 16.05
C SER A 12 17.20 8.47 16.50
N GLN A 13 17.55 8.14 17.75
CA GLN A 13 17.57 6.77 18.28
C GLN A 13 16.16 6.19 18.51
N LEU A 14 15.10 7.01 18.53
CA LEU A 14 13.72 6.54 18.51
C LEU A 14 13.29 6.03 17.12
N PHE A 15 13.91 6.55 16.06
CA PHE A 15 13.63 6.21 14.66
C PHE A 15 14.63 5.22 14.06
N TYR A 16 15.86 5.19 14.57
CA TYR A 16 16.96 4.35 14.12
C TYR A 16 17.44 3.46 15.27
N TRP A 17 16.85 2.28 15.38
CA TRP A 17 17.34 1.25 16.30
C TRP A 17 18.62 0.60 15.76
N PRO A 18 19.55 0.18 16.63
CA PRO A 18 20.77 -0.50 16.23
C PRO A 18 20.46 -1.82 15.52
N ASP A 19 21.16 -2.06 14.42
CA ASP A 19 20.98 -3.25 13.61
C ASP A 19 21.43 -4.50 14.40
N PHE A 20 20.52 -5.47 14.50
CA PHE A 20 20.75 -6.69 15.30
C PHE A 20 21.56 -7.74 14.51
N ALA A 21 21.54 -7.66 13.18
CA ALA A 21 22.33 -8.49 12.27
C ALA A 21 22.62 -7.73 10.95
N PHE A 22 23.79 -7.99 10.35
CA PHE A 22 24.30 -7.36 9.12
C PHE A 22 24.56 -5.84 9.21
N GLN A 23 25.31 -5.41 10.23
CA GLN A 23 25.76 -4.02 10.37
C GLN A 23 26.54 -3.54 9.13
N GLY A 24 26.06 -2.47 8.49
CA GLY A 24 26.75 -1.81 7.38
C GLY A 24 26.53 -2.39 5.97
N THR A 25 25.59 -3.33 5.79
CA THR A 25 25.18 -3.79 4.44
C THR A 25 23.73 -3.37 4.12
N PRO A 26 23.31 -3.32 2.84
CA PRO A 26 21.93 -2.97 2.45
C PRO A 26 20.83 -3.87 3.04
N LEU A 27 21.23 -5.00 3.66
CA LEU A 27 20.36 -5.99 4.29
C LEU A 27 20.37 -5.91 5.82
N ALA A 28 20.88 -4.81 6.39
CA ALA A 28 20.87 -4.59 7.84
C ALA A 28 19.46 -4.80 8.43
N MET A 29 19.34 -5.82 9.29
CA MET A 29 18.06 -6.21 9.85
C MET A 29 17.72 -5.29 11.02
N ASN A 30 16.86 -4.33 10.72
CA ASN A 30 16.26 -3.44 11.70
C ASN A 30 14.90 -3.99 12.17
N LYS A 31 14.42 -3.57 13.35
CA LYS A 31 13.10 -3.96 13.89
C LYS A 31 11.95 -3.66 12.91
N THR A 32 12.09 -2.61 12.09
CA THR A 32 11.15 -2.29 11.00
C THR A 32 11.04 -3.41 9.95
N VAL A 33 12.17 -4.04 9.57
CA VAL A 33 12.20 -5.14 8.59
C VAL A 33 11.51 -6.39 9.15
N LEU A 34 11.64 -6.64 10.46
CA LEU A 34 10.94 -7.73 11.14
C LEU A 34 9.42 -7.53 11.15
N ILE A 35 8.94 -6.29 11.34
CA ILE A 35 7.50 -5.99 11.29
C ILE A 35 6.96 -6.18 9.87
N TYR A 36 7.68 -5.76 8.85
CA TYR A 36 7.27 -6.03 7.46
C TYR A 36 7.33 -7.51 7.10
N LEU A 37 8.33 -8.25 7.58
CA LEU A 37 8.37 -9.71 7.42
C LEU A 37 7.20 -10.37 8.15
N ALA A 38 6.83 -9.90 9.34
CA ALA A 38 5.66 -10.40 10.06
C ALA A 38 4.35 -10.07 9.33
N ALA A 39 4.21 -8.85 8.79
CA ALA A 39 3.07 -8.47 7.96
C ALA A 39 2.99 -9.32 6.69
N LEU A 40 4.11 -9.54 6.01
CA LEU A 40 4.19 -10.42 4.84
C LEU A 40 3.79 -11.86 5.18
N VAL A 41 4.32 -12.42 6.27
CA VAL A 41 4.00 -13.78 6.73
C VAL A 41 2.52 -13.89 7.11
N LEU A 42 1.95 -12.88 7.77
CA LEU A 42 0.52 -12.84 8.11
C LEU A 42 -0.36 -12.73 6.86
N THR A 43 0.01 -11.90 5.89
CA THR A 43 -0.69 -11.83 4.61
C THR A 43 -0.62 -13.18 3.91
N LEU A 44 0.56 -13.78 3.78
CA LEU A 44 0.71 -15.12 3.21
C LEU A 44 -0.10 -16.16 3.97
N TRP A 45 -0.14 -16.08 5.30
CA TRP A 45 -0.93 -16.97 6.13
C TRP A 45 -2.43 -16.82 5.87
N VAL A 46 -2.96 -15.60 5.69
CA VAL A 46 -4.36 -15.38 5.28
C VAL A 46 -4.64 -16.03 3.93
N PHE A 47 -3.75 -15.87 2.95
CA PHE A 47 -3.93 -16.48 1.62
C PHE A 47 -3.80 -18.01 1.63
N LEU A 48 -2.88 -18.55 2.42
CA LEU A 48 -2.70 -19.99 2.56
C LEU A 48 -3.87 -20.61 3.32
N THR A 49 -4.37 -19.98 4.38
CA THR A 49 -5.53 -20.48 5.15
C THR A 49 -6.85 -20.34 4.40
N ALA A 50 -6.98 -19.36 3.51
CA ALA A 50 -8.09 -19.25 2.57
C ALA A 50 -7.98 -20.26 1.42
N GLY A 51 -6.77 -20.51 0.88
CA GLY A 51 -6.54 -21.43 -0.24
C GLY A 51 -6.47 -22.92 0.13
N SER A 52 -6.15 -23.26 1.39
CA SER A 52 -5.87 -24.65 1.82
C SER A 52 -7.10 -25.45 2.25
N LYS A 53 -8.29 -24.85 2.37
CA LYS A 53 -9.51 -25.59 2.70
C LYS A 53 -10.56 -25.46 1.61
N LYS A 54 -10.48 -26.38 0.65
CA LYS A 54 -11.54 -26.70 -0.32
C LYS A 54 -12.72 -27.44 0.34
N SER A 55 -13.20 -26.92 1.47
CA SER A 55 -14.35 -27.46 2.22
C SER A 55 -15.55 -26.55 1.98
N LEU A 56 -16.69 -27.13 1.60
CA LEU A 56 -17.97 -26.44 1.36
C LEU A 56 -18.52 -25.68 2.59
N VAL A 57 -17.94 -25.93 3.77
CA VAL A 57 -18.15 -25.14 4.98
C VAL A 57 -16.76 -24.78 5.51
N PRO A 58 -16.36 -23.50 5.44
CA PRO A 58 -15.14 -23.05 6.09
C PRO A 58 -15.28 -23.25 7.60
N SER A 59 -14.21 -23.20 8.39
CA SER A 59 -14.31 -23.43 9.84
C SER A 59 -13.30 -22.56 10.57
N GLY A 60 -13.76 -21.83 11.58
CA GLY A 60 -12.94 -20.97 12.44
C GLY A 60 -12.27 -19.83 11.69
N MET A 61 -10.94 -19.77 11.74
CA MET A 61 -10.14 -18.67 11.21
C MET A 61 -10.19 -18.54 9.68
N SER A 62 -10.50 -19.63 8.96
CA SER A 62 -10.72 -19.58 7.51
C SER A 62 -11.97 -18.77 7.13
N HIS A 63 -13.02 -18.74 7.96
CA HIS A 63 -14.19 -17.88 7.71
C HIS A 63 -13.86 -16.40 7.82
N VAL A 64 -12.98 -16.03 8.77
CA VAL A 64 -12.56 -14.65 8.95
C VAL A 64 -11.70 -14.21 7.76
N ALA A 65 -10.78 -15.08 7.32
CA ALA A 65 -9.97 -14.86 6.12
C ALA A 65 -10.84 -14.70 4.87
N GLU A 66 -11.76 -15.63 4.63
CA GLU A 66 -12.69 -15.59 3.49
C GLU A 66 -13.65 -14.40 3.55
N GLY A 67 -14.15 -14.07 4.74
CA GLY A 67 -14.98 -12.89 4.96
C GLY A 67 -14.25 -11.59 4.62
N GLY A 68 -12.97 -11.48 4.96
CA GLY A 68 -12.18 -10.31 4.58
C GLY A 68 -11.82 -10.28 3.09
N ILE A 69 -11.64 -11.45 2.43
CA ILE A 69 -11.48 -11.52 0.96
C ILE A 69 -12.76 -11.06 0.26
N ASN A 70 -13.92 -11.58 0.69
CA ASN A 70 -15.24 -11.20 0.15
C ASN A 70 -15.53 -9.72 0.40
N PHE A 71 -15.12 -9.18 1.56
CA PHE A 71 -15.22 -7.74 1.81
C PHE A 71 -14.46 -6.92 0.76
N VAL A 72 -13.22 -7.30 0.44
CA VAL A 72 -12.46 -6.60 -0.61
C VAL A 72 -13.11 -6.79 -1.98
N GLU A 73 -13.56 -8.00 -2.33
CA GLU A 73 -14.20 -8.26 -3.62
C GLU A 73 -15.51 -7.47 -3.79
N ASP A 74 -16.44 -7.62 -2.87
CA ASP A 74 -17.80 -7.10 -3.02
C ASP A 74 -17.91 -5.62 -2.63
N SER A 75 -17.23 -5.21 -1.55
CA SER A 75 -17.34 -3.84 -1.04
C SER A 75 -16.39 -2.86 -1.71
N ILE A 76 -15.25 -3.33 -2.21
CA ILE A 76 -14.24 -2.46 -2.83
C ILE A 76 -14.21 -2.67 -4.35
N VAL A 77 -13.91 -3.88 -4.81
CA VAL A 77 -13.66 -4.12 -6.25
C VAL A 77 -14.95 -3.98 -7.06
N MET A 78 -16.02 -4.64 -6.66
CA MET A 78 -17.28 -4.64 -7.40
C MET A 78 -17.91 -3.24 -7.45
N GLN A 79 -17.77 -2.44 -6.39
CA GLN A 79 -18.30 -1.07 -6.34
C GLN A 79 -17.47 -0.07 -7.16
N THR A 80 -16.16 -0.26 -7.26
CA THR A 80 -15.25 0.70 -7.91
C THR A 80 -14.92 0.35 -9.36
N MET A 81 -14.75 -0.93 -9.67
CA MET A 81 -14.28 -1.42 -10.97
C MET A 81 -15.32 -2.31 -11.68
N GLY A 82 -16.39 -2.73 -10.99
CA GLY A 82 -17.39 -3.64 -11.55
C GLY A 82 -16.84 -5.05 -11.83
N ALA A 83 -17.56 -5.81 -12.66
CA ALA A 83 -17.25 -7.22 -12.95
C ALA A 83 -15.85 -7.42 -13.57
N ASP A 84 -15.38 -6.47 -14.38
CA ASP A 84 -14.03 -6.49 -14.99
C ASP A 84 -12.90 -6.35 -13.96
N GLY A 85 -13.23 -5.88 -12.75
CA GLY A 85 -12.33 -5.79 -11.61
C GLY A 85 -11.97 -7.13 -10.98
N LYS A 86 -12.76 -8.20 -11.20
CA LYS A 86 -12.57 -9.51 -10.55
C LYS A 86 -11.17 -10.10 -10.77
N LYS A 87 -10.55 -9.87 -11.94
CA LYS A 87 -9.17 -10.31 -12.22
C LYS A 87 -8.11 -9.69 -11.31
N TYR A 88 -8.40 -8.55 -10.69
CA TYR A 88 -7.49 -7.82 -9.81
C TYR A 88 -7.76 -8.05 -8.33
N VAL A 89 -8.80 -8.81 -7.98
CA VAL A 89 -9.14 -9.14 -6.59
C VAL A 89 -7.94 -9.73 -5.83
N PRO A 90 -7.19 -10.72 -6.36
CA PRO A 90 -6.05 -11.28 -5.61
C PRO A 90 -4.98 -10.24 -5.27
N PHE A 91 -4.69 -9.33 -6.20
CA PHE A 91 -3.72 -8.26 -6.00
C PHE A 91 -4.21 -7.23 -4.97
N LEU A 92 -5.44 -6.74 -5.12
CA LEU A 92 -6.01 -5.73 -4.23
C LEU A 92 -6.21 -6.28 -2.81
N THR A 93 -6.65 -7.53 -2.68
CA THR A 93 -6.80 -8.19 -1.39
C THR A 93 -5.47 -8.41 -0.69
N THR A 94 -4.42 -8.79 -1.43
CA THR A 94 -3.06 -8.90 -0.88
C THR A 94 -2.56 -7.56 -0.35
N MET A 95 -2.71 -6.51 -1.16
CA MET A 95 -2.29 -5.17 -0.80
C MET A 95 -3.07 -4.64 0.41
N PHE A 96 -4.39 -4.87 0.44
CA PHE A 96 -5.25 -4.49 1.56
C PHE A 96 -4.79 -5.15 2.87
N PHE A 97 -4.65 -6.47 2.89
CA PHE A 97 -4.23 -7.18 4.11
C PHE A 97 -2.80 -6.85 4.52
N PHE A 98 -1.88 -6.68 3.55
CA PHE A 98 -0.51 -6.26 3.84
C PHE A 98 -0.48 -4.90 4.54
N ILE A 99 -1.18 -3.91 3.98
CA ILE A 99 -1.29 -2.57 4.58
C ILE A 99 -2.01 -2.65 5.92
N PHE A 100 -3.11 -3.40 6.01
CA PHE A 100 -3.89 -3.56 7.24
C PHE A 100 -3.05 -4.13 8.39
N PHE A 101 -2.33 -5.23 8.16
CA PHE A 101 -1.47 -5.81 9.19
C PHE A 101 -0.27 -4.90 9.50
N SER A 102 0.30 -4.23 8.49
CA SER A 102 1.38 -3.26 8.74
C SER A 102 0.91 -2.11 9.65
N ASN A 103 -0.34 -1.67 9.51
CA ASN A 103 -0.92 -0.59 10.32
C ASN A 103 -1.41 -1.06 11.70
N ILE A 104 -1.99 -2.27 11.81
CA ILE A 104 -2.51 -2.75 13.11
C ILE A 104 -1.38 -2.91 14.14
N PHE A 105 -0.17 -3.28 13.69
CA PHE A 105 1.00 -3.38 14.57
C PHE A 105 1.46 -2.05 15.15
N GLU A 106 1.04 -0.92 14.58
CA GLU A 106 1.32 0.42 15.12
C GLU A 106 0.45 0.72 16.34
N VAL A 107 -0.79 0.20 16.35
CA VAL A 107 -1.80 0.44 17.39
C VAL A 107 -1.69 -0.55 18.56
N VAL A 108 -1.16 -1.76 18.32
CA VAL A 108 -1.05 -2.79 19.35
C VAL A 108 -0.09 -2.34 20.47
N PRO A 109 -0.58 -2.24 21.74
CA PRO A 109 0.28 -1.97 22.89
C PRO A 109 1.38 -3.03 22.98
N PHE A 110 2.56 -2.69 23.50
CA PHE A 110 3.80 -3.50 23.53
C PHE A 110 4.66 -3.50 22.25
N ILE A 111 4.08 -3.35 21.05
CA ILE A 111 4.88 -3.29 19.81
C ILE A 111 5.10 -1.84 19.36
N GLN A 112 4.12 -0.93 19.54
CA GLN A 112 4.17 0.54 19.31
C GLN A 112 5.33 0.98 18.41
N PHE A 113 5.32 0.51 17.17
CA PHE A 113 6.30 0.87 16.18
C PHE A 113 5.56 1.28 14.93
N PRO A 114 5.70 2.55 14.51
CA PRO A 114 5.15 2.99 13.24
C PRO A 114 5.98 2.34 12.12
N ALA A 115 5.46 1.25 11.58
CA ALA A 115 6.04 0.61 10.40
C ALA A 115 6.06 1.64 9.25
N ASN A 116 5.06 2.51 9.17
CA ASN A 116 5.00 3.57 8.17
C ASN A 116 5.88 4.80 8.47
N ALA A 117 6.56 4.88 9.62
CA ALA A 117 7.43 6.03 9.94
C ALA A 117 8.51 6.29 8.87
N LYS A 118 8.94 5.23 8.18
CA LYS A 118 9.80 5.35 7.01
C LYS A 118 8.94 5.55 5.76
N MET A 119 8.93 6.77 5.24
CA MET A 119 8.26 7.16 3.98
C MET A 119 8.64 6.27 2.79
N SER A 120 9.77 5.55 2.85
CA SER A 120 10.23 4.64 1.80
C SER A 120 9.21 3.57 1.42
N VAL A 121 8.45 3.03 2.38
CA VAL A 121 7.50 1.94 2.11
C VAL A 121 6.18 2.45 1.51
N PRO A 122 5.52 3.46 2.09
CA PRO A 122 4.37 4.10 1.44
C PRO A 122 4.69 4.62 0.03
N LEU A 123 5.87 5.19 -0.19
CA LEU A 123 6.34 5.58 -1.52
C LEU A 123 6.47 4.40 -2.48
N ALA A 124 7.11 3.30 -2.05
CA ALA A 124 7.30 2.13 -2.89
C ALA A 124 5.96 1.48 -3.29
N LEU A 125 5.03 1.35 -2.34
CA LEU A 125 3.68 0.83 -2.61
C LEU A 125 2.90 1.74 -3.56
N SER A 126 2.92 3.05 -3.31
CA SER A 126 2.24 4.02 -4.16
C SER A 126 2.79 4.01 -5.59
N LEU A 127 4.12 3.96 -5.75
CA LEU A 127 4.77 3.91 -7.05
C LEU A 127 4.45 2.61 -7.79
N MET A 128 4.42 1.47 -7.09
CA MET A 128 3.98 0.19 -7.65
C MET A 128 2.55 0.27 -8.20
N VAL A 129 1.60 0.77 -7.40
CA VAL A 129 0.19 0.93 -7.81
C VAL A 129 0.08 1.90 -8.98
N TRP A 130 0.86 2.98 -8.97
CA TRP A 130 0.89 3.96 -10.05
C TRP A 130 1.39 3.36 -11.37
N VAL A 131 2.45 2.54 -11.35
CA VAL A 131 2.94 1.84 -12.55
C VAL A 131 1.87 0.89 -13.07
N ILE A 132 1.24 0.10 -12.19
CA ILE A 132 0.17 -0.83 -12.57
C ILE A 132 -1.02 -0.06 -13.17
N TYR A 133 -1.42 1.06 -12.56
CA TYR A 133 -2.50 1.90 -13.05
C TYR A 133 -2.23 2.44 -14.45
N ASN A 134 -1.03 2.97 -14.69
CA ASN A 134 -0.63 3.47 -16.02
C ASN A 134 -0.58 2.33 -17.04
N TYR A 135 0.00 1.18 -16.68
CA TYR A 135 0.08 0.01 -17.55
C TYR A 135 -1.30 -0.51 -17.94
N LEU A 136 -2.21 -0.64 -16.98
CA LEU A 136 -3.59 -1.09 -17.23
C LEU A 136 -4.40 -0.06 -18.02
N GLY A 137 -4.17 1.23 -17.76
CA GLY A 137 -4.77 2.32 -18.53
C GLY A 137 -4.39 2.24 -20.02
N VAL A 138 -3.09 2.10 -20.30
CA VAL A 138 -2.57 1.94 -21.67
C VAL A 138 -3.05 0.64 -22.32
N LYS A 139 -3.11 -0.47 -21.56
CA LYS A 139 -3.56 -1.76 -22.09
C LYS A 139 -5.04 -1.79 -22.46
N ASN A 140 -5.90 -1.19 -21.65
CA ASN A 140 -7.36 -1.25 -21.85
C ASN A 140 -7.87 -0.17 -22.82
N GLN A 141 -7.20 0.98 -22.93
CA GLN A 141 -7.66 2.12 -23.73
C GLN A 141 -6.73 2.46 -24.92
N GLY A 142 -5.59 1.77 -25.05
CA GLY A 142 -4.51 2.10 -26.01
C GLY A 142 -3.71 3.33 -25.55
N PHE A 143 -2.45 3.48 -25.98
CA PHE A 143 -1.60 4.61 -25.54
C PHE A 143 -2.23 5.98 -25.87
N PHE A 144 -2.73 6.13 -27.10
CA PHE A 144 -3.38 7.35 -27.56
C PHE A 144 -4.78 7.56 -26.96
N GLY A 145 -5.52 6.47 -26.68
CA GLY A 145 -6.82 6.55 -26.03
C GLY A 145 -6.71 6.83 -24.54
N TYR A 146 -5.72 6.27 -23.85
CA TYR A 146 -5.40 6.56 -22.45
C TYR A 146 -4.95 8.00 -22.24
N MET A 147 -4.04 8.50 -23.08
CA MET A 147 -3.66 9.93 -23.05
C MET A 147 -4.87 10.81 -23.36
N LYS A 148 -5.70 10.46 -24.35
CA LYS A 148 -6.89 11.25 -24.67
C LYS A 148 -7.92 11.23 -23.53
N ASN A 149 -8.15 10.10 -22.89
CA ASN A 149 -9.18 9.97 -21.86
C ASN A 149 -8.70 10.46 -20.48
N SER A 150 -7.39 10.37 -20.19
CA SER A 150 -6.79 10.96 -18.99
C SER A 150 -6.57 12.47 -19.09
N LEU A 151 -6.28 13.02 -20.28
CA LEU A 151 -5.97 14.44 -20.45
C LEU A 151 -7.16 15.28 -20.96
N PHE A 152 -8.21 14.64 -21.49
CA PHE A 152 -9.37 15.34 -22.07
C PHE A 152 -10.67 14.84 -21.41
N PRO A 153 -11.09 15.44 -20.28
CA PRO A 153 -12.38 15.11 -19.69
C PRO A 153 -13.53 15.40 -20.66
N PRO A 154 -14.53 14.49 -20.80
CA PRO A 154 -15.62 14.67 -21.74
C PRO A 154 -16.50 15.87 -21.34
N GLY A 155 -16.71 16.81 -22.27
CA GLY A 155 -17.62 17.95 -22.09
C GLY A 155 -16.94 19.33 -22.03
N VAL A 156 -15.61 19.40 -22.14
CA VAL A 156 -14.90 20.69 -22.09
C VAL A 156 -14.81 21.35 -23.48
N PRO A 157 -15.04 22.67 -23.61
CA PRO A 157 -14.85 23.40 -24.85
C PRO A 157 -13.42 23.30 -25.38
N LYS A 158 -13.26 23.22 -26.72
CA LYS A 158 -11.95 22.94 -27.35
C LYS A 158 -10.82 23.89 -26.93
N ALA A 159 -11.15 25.16 -26.65
CA ALA A 159 -10.19 26.16 -26.20
C ALA A 159 -9.65 25.92 -24.77
N LEU A 160 -10.45 25.30 -23.90
CA LEU A 160 -10.10 25.10 -22.50
C LEU A 160 -9.25 23.83 -22.29
N TYR A 161 -9.24 22.90 -23.24
CA TYR A 161 -8.34 21.73 -23.19
C TYR A 161 -6.87 22.13 -23.14
N LEU A 162 -6.47 23.24 -23.76
CA LEU A 162 -5.06 23.68 -23.74
C LEU A 162 -4.56 23.96 -22.32
N ILE A 163 -5.43 24.44 -21.43
CA ILE A 163 -5.10 24.73 -20.03
C ILE A 163 -5.34 23.51 -19.13
N VAL A 164 -6.42 22.76 -19.37
CA VAL A 164 -6.80 21.61 -18.54
C VAL A 164 -5.82 20.45 -18.74
N THR A 165 -5.35 20.21 -19.95
CA THR A 165 -4.48 19.08 -20.28
C THR A 165 -3.16 19.09 -19.47
N PRO A 166 -2.41 20.19 -19.37
CA PRO A 166 -1.24 20.26 -18.49
C PRO A 166 -1.57 20.00 -17.03
N ILE A 167 -2.63 20.65 -16.51
CA ILE A 167 -3.02 20.54 -15.10
C ILE A 167 -3.38 19.08 -14.76
N GLU A 168 -4.16 18.43 -15.61
CA GLU A 168 -4.58 17.04 -15.42
C GLU A 168 -3.39 16.08 -15.53
N PHE A 169 -2.45 16.35 -16.45
CA PHE A 169 -1.20 15.59 -16.53
C PHE A 169 -0.41 15.69 -15.21
N PHE A 170 -0.21 16.88 -14.65
CA PHE A 170 0.45 17.02 -13.35
C PHE A 170 -0.34 16.33 -12.22
N SER A 171 -1.66 16.47 -12.22
CA SER A 171 -2.54 15.86 -11.20
C SER A 171 -2.47 14.33 -11.20
N VAL A 172 -2.61 13.71 -12.37
CA VAL A 172 -2.66 12.24 -12.52
C VAL A 172 -1.28 11.61 -12.34
N PHE A 173 -0.23 12.20 -12.95
CA PHE A 173 1.08 11.57 -12.99
C PHE A 173 1.92 11.87 -11.75
N ILE A 174 1.81 13.06 -11.15
CA ILE A 174 2.68 13.48 -10.04
C ILE A 174 1.90 13.55 -8.72
N ILE A 175 0.76 14.23 -8.70
CA ILE A 175 0.04 14.48 -7.44
C ILE A 175 -0.62 13.21 -6.90
N ARG A 176 -1.21 12.38 -7.77
CA ARG A 176 -1.90 11.15 -7.35
C ARG A 176 -1.00 10.15 -6.60
N PRO A 177 0.18 9.74 -7.11
CA PRO A 177 1.04 8.83 -6.35
C PRO A 177 1.59 9.47 -5.08
N LEU A 178 1.94 10.76 -5.11
CA LEU A 178 2.40 11.45 -3.90
C LEU A 178 1.30 11.52 -2.83
N SER A 179 0.06 11.82 -3.23
CA SER A 179 -1.07 11.89 -2.31
C SER A 179 -1.38 10.53 -1.68
N LEU A 180 -1.32 9.44 -2.45
CA LEU A 180 -1.48 8.08 -1.92
C LEU A 180 -0.40 7.73 -0.89
N ALA A 181 0.86 8.07 -1.18
CA ALA A 181 1.98 7.80 -0.27
C ALA A 181 1.88 8.62 1.03
N ILE A 182 1.61 9.92 0.93
CA ILE A 182 1.48 10.82 2.09
C ILE A 182 0.33 10.38 2.99
N ARG A 183 -0.82 9.97 2.41
CA ARG A 183 -1.97 9.51 3.19
C ARG A 183 -1.71 8.23 3.98
N LEU A 184 -0.84 7.35 3.48
CA LEU A 184 -0.47 6.12 4.18
C LEU A 184 0.65 6.36 5.20
N TRP A 185 1.44 7.41 5.00
CA TRP A 185 2.51 7.81 5.90
C TRP A 185 2.03 8.62 7.11
N ALA A 186 1.05 9.50 6.90
CA ALA A 186 0.52 10.44 7.89
C ALA A 186 -0.45 9.77 8.86
#